data_AF-A0A2C7AS06-F1
#
_entry.id   AF-A0A2C7AS06-F1
#
_cell.length_a   1.000
_cell.length_b   1.000
_cell.length_c   1.000
_cell.angle_alpha   90.00
_cell.angle_beta   90.00
_cell.angle_gamma   90.00
#
_symmetry.space_group_name_H-M   'P 1'
#
loop_
_entity.id
_entity.type
_entity.pdbx_description
1 polymer ?
#
loop_
_entity_poly.entity_id
_entity_poly.type
_entity_poly.pdbx_seq_one_letter_code
_entity_poly.pdbx_strand_id
1 'polypeptide(L)'
;MSILINAEAVRECGLPMADYFLWNDDFEYTARLLRHHEGLYVPASRVRHLTRAFGDSGADPGPRFYQEVRNKVWLFTRSRALTRWEKLIYGASTLRRWAHTLRTSGNRRVLSRGLRTGLRDGLRAGPRANGRVLAGTPAESDIEALAKEPA
;
A
#
# COMPACT_ATOMS: atom_id res chain seq x y z
N MET A 1 3.73 -9.59 -9.98
CA MET A 1 4.66 -10.12 -8.94
C MET A 1 3.94 -11.27 -8.25
N SER A 2 4.65 -12.36 -7.97
CA SER A 2 4.22 -13.38 -7.00
C SER A 2 5.13 -13.31 -5.78
N ILE A 3 4.60 -13.62 -4.62
CA ILE A 3 5.35 -13.66 -3.36
C ILE A 3 4.89 -14.86 -2.55
N LEU A 4 5.83 -15.51 -1.88
CA LEU A 4 5.59 -16.50 -0.83
C LEU A 4 6.17 -15.92 0.45
N ILE A 5 5.42 -16.02 1.55
CA ILE A 5 5.79 -15.44 2.84
C ILE A 5 5.74 -16.54 3.90
N ASN A 6 6.76 -16.61 4.76
CA ASN A 6 6.75 -17.51 5.90
C ASN A 6 5.61 -17.10 6.86
N ALA A 7 4.76 -18.07 7.24
CA ALA A 7 3.65 -17.83 8.16
C ALA A 7 4.09 -17.34 9.54
N GLU A 8 5.26 -17.73 10.03
CA GLU A 8 5.83 -17.23 11.28
C GLU A 8 6.17 -15.74 11.18
N ALA A 9 6.81 -15.32 10.08
CA ALA A 9 7.06 -13.91 9.79
C ALA A 9 5.76 -13.10 9.66
N VAL A 10 4.68 -13.70 9.13
CA VAL A 10 3.35 -13.07 9.12
C VAL A 10 2.80 -12.87 10.54
N ARG A 11 3.00 -13.83 11.44
CA ARG A 11 2.55 -13.72 12.85
C ARG A 11 3.32 -12.63 13.60
N GLU A 12 4.64 -12.63 13.48
CA GLU A 12 5.50 -11.63 14.12
C GLU A 12 5.26 -10.20 13.58
N CYS A 13 5.16 -10.08 12.26
CA CYS A 13 4.95 -8.78 11.61
C CYS A 13 3.50 -8.30 11.77
N GLY A 14 2.54 -9.22 11.86
CA GLY A 14 1.11 -8.98 11.75
C GLY A 14 0.62 -8.93 10.30
N LEU A 15 -0.69 -8.81 10.11
CA LEU A 15 -1.32 -8.84 8.80
C LEU A 15 -1.06 -7.56 7.95
N PRO A 16 -1.25 -7.61 6.63
CA PRO A 16 -1.37 -6.42 5.79
C PRO A 16 -2.54 -5.53 6.25
N MET A 17 -2.39 -4.21 6.12
CA MET A 17 -3.43 -3.26 6.52
C MET A 17 -4.54 -3.19 5.46
N ALA A 18 -5.70 -3.78 5.76
CA ALA A 18 -6.82 -3.88 4.82
C ALA A 18 -7.35 -2.50 4.36
N ASP A 19 -7.27 -1.49 5.22
CA ASP A 19 -7.82 -0.16 4.90
C ASP A 19 -7.07 0.58 3.80
N TYR A 20 -5.86 0.13 3.44
CA TYR A 20 -5.16 0.67 2.28
C TYR A 20 -6.02 0.55 1.02
N PHE A 21 -6.75 -0.56 0.85
CA PHE A 21 -7.67 -0.79 -0.28
C PHE A 21 -7.14 -0.24 -1.63
N LEU A 22 -6.47 -1.12 -2.39
CA LEU A 22 -5.80 -0.83 -3.66
C LEU A 22 -4.59 0.11 -3.55
N TRP A 23 -3.42 -0.43 -3.93
CA TRP A 23 -2.10 0.24 -4.03
C TRP A 23 -1.41 0.55 -2.70
N ASN A 24 -0.09 0.36 -2.70
CA ASN A 24 0.85 0.60 -1.60
C ASN A 24 0.70 -0.32 -0.38
N ASP A 25 -0.34 -1.15 -0.30
CA ASP A 25 -0.46 -2.20 0.70
C ASP A 25 0.66 -3.22 0.57
N ASP A 26 0.95 -3.65 -0.66
CA ASP A 26 2.05 -4.53 -1.01
C ASP A 26 3.41 -3.95 -0.64
N PHE A 27 3.66 -2.69 -1.01
CA PHE A 27 4.90 -1.99 -0.71
C PHE A 27 5.08 -1.78 0.80
N GLU A 28 4.03 -1.33 1.50
CA GLU A 28 4.07 -1.17 2.96
C GLU A 28 4.37 -2.49 3.64
N TYR A 29 3.64 -3.54 3.27
CA TYR A 29 3.71 -4.82 3.95
C TYR A 29 5.04 -5.52 3.75
N THR A 30 5.51 -5.56 2.50
CA THR A 30 6.80 -6.17 2.18
C THR A 30 7.96 -5.36 2.75
N ALA A 31 7.93 -4.02 2.70
CA ALA A 31 8.96 -3.21 3.35
C ALA A 31 8.98 -3.42 4.87
N ARG A 32 7.81 -3.59 5.50
CA ARG A 32 7.70 -3.88 6.94
C ARG A 32 8.25 -5.25 7.30
N LEU A 33 7.94 -6.29 6.52
CA LEU A 33 8.53 -7.62 6.68
C LEU A 33 10.06 -7.57 6.55
N LEU A 34 10.56 -6.89 5.52
CA LEU A 34 11.99 -6.79 5.23
C LEU A 34 12.80 -5.98 6.26
N ARG A 35 12.14 -5.35 7.24
CA ARG A 35 12.85 -4.73 8.37
C ARG A 35 13.51 -5.75 9.28
N HIS A 36 12.93 -6.94 9.39
CA HIS A 36 13.32 -7.97 10.36
C HIS A 36 13.51 -9.36 9.73
N HIS A 37 13.19 -9.50 8.44
CA HIS A 37 13.32 -10.76 7.70
C HIS A 37 14.03 -10.55 6.37
N GLU A 38 14.54 -11.64 5.81
CA GLU A 38 15.22 -11.64 4.52
C GLU A 38 14.23 -11.80 3.36
N GLY A 39 14.52 -11.08 2.26
CA GLY A 39 13.78 -11.18 1.00
C GLY A 39 14.64 -11.76 -0.10
N LEU A 40 14.15 -12.81 -0.75
CA LEU A 40 14.85 -13.45 -1.86
C LEU A 40 14.11 -13.20 -3.18
N TYR A 41 14.84 -12.66 -4.16
CA TYR A 41 14.36 -12.61 -5.53
C TYR A 41 14.77 -13.89 -6.27
N VAL A 42 13.79 -14.63 -6.79
CA VAL A 42 14.00 -15.92 -7.46
C VAL A 42 13.61 -15.81 -8.95
N PRO A 43 14.56 -15.52 -9.86
CA PRO A 43 14.26 -15.30 -11.29
C PRO A 43 13.61 -16.48 -12.01
N ALA A 44 13.81 -17.69 -11.47
CA ALA A 44 13.21 -18.93 -11.98
C ALA A 44 11.73 -19.07 -11.59
N SER A 45 11.26 -18.41 -10.53
CA SER A 45 9.86 -18.41 -10.12
C SER A 45 9.07 -17.44 -10.99
N ARG A 46 8.32 -17.97 -11.96
CA ARG A 46 7.62 -17.19 -12.97
C ARG A 46 6.12 -17.43 -12.90
N VAL A 47 5.36 -16.35 -12.88
CA VAL A 47 3.89 -16.35 -12.96
C VAL A 47 3.43 -15.40 -14.05
N ARG A 48 2.31 -15.72 -14.70
CA ARG A 48 1.68 -14.84 -15.69
C ARG A 48 0.66 -13.95 -15.00
N HIS A 49 0.89 -12.64 -15.01
CA HIS A 49 -0.07 -11.66 -14.52
C HIS A 49 -0.92 -11.13 -15.69
N LEU A 50 -2.21 -11.44 -15.68
CA LEU A 50 -3.14 -10.95 -16.71
C LEU A 50 -3.54 -9.50 -16.38
N THR A 51 -3.04 -8.55 -17.16
CA THR A 51 -3.44 -7.13 -17.05
C THR A 51 -3.96 -6.62 -18.38
N ARG A 52 -4.97 -5.75 -18.34
CA ARG A 52 -5.53 -5.10 -19.54
C ARG A 52 -4.55 -4.10 -20.17
N ALA A 53 -3.77 -3.44 -19.32
CA ALA A 53 -2.73 -2.50 -19.75
C ALA A 53 -1.53 -2.66 -18.81
N PHE A 54 -0.32 -2.59 -19.37
CA PHE A 54 0.88 -2.43 -18.57
C PHE A 54 0.90 -1.00 -18.03
N GLY A 55 0.73 -0.86 -16.72
CA GLY A 55 0.72 0.44 -16.08
C GLY A 55 0.74 0.32 -14.57
N ASP A 56 1.67 1.03 -13.94
CA ASP A 56 1.58 1.39 -12.54
C ASP A 56 0.56 2.55 -12.37
N SER A 57 0.48 3.15 -11.19
CA SER A 57 -0.33 4.35 -10.96
C SER A 57 0.09 5.57 -11.82
N GLY A 58 1.13 5.46 -12.65
CA GLY A 58 1.59 6.46 -13.61
C GLY A 58 0.87 6.44 -14.97
N ALA A 59 0.15 5.37 -15.32
CA ALA A 59 -0.49 5.21 -16.64
C ALA A 59 -1.88 5.90 -16.78
N ASP A 60 -2.07 7.03 -16.09
CA ASP A 60 -3.35 7.71 -15.83
C ASP A 60 -4.27 6.96 -14.85
N PRO A 61 -4.09 7.18 -13.53
CA PRO A 61 -4.83 6.46 -12.49
C PRO A 61 -6.31 6.89 -12.39
N GLY A 62 -6.71 7.97 -13.06
CA GLY A 62 -8.07 8.51 -12.98
C GLY A 62 -8.54 8.72 -11.52
N PRO A 63 -9.79 8.36 -11.17
CA PRO A 63 -10.31 8.52 -9.81
C PRO A 63 -9.52 7.77 -8.73
N ARG A 64 -8.79 6.71 -9.11
CA ARG A 64 -8.03 5.87 -8.17
C ARG A 64 -6.81 6.60 -7.60
N PHE A 65 -6.42 7.73 -8.18
CA PHE A 65 -5.30 8.54 -7.68
C PHE A 65 -5.49 8.98 -6.22
N TYR A 66 -6.74 9.09 -5.76
CA TYR A 66 -7.04 9.32 -4.36
C TYR A 66 -6.40 8.27 -3.44
N GLN A 67 -6.51 6.98 -3.77
CA GLN A 67 -5.96 5.88 -2.99
C GLN A 67 -4.43 5.94 -2.97
N GLU A 68 -3.79 6.14 -4.13
CA GLU A 68 -2.33 6.34 -4.22
C GLU A 68 -1.87 7.43 -3.26
N VAL A 69 -2.52 8.59 -3.28
CA VAL A 69 -2.14 9.74 -2.47
C VAL A 69 -2.35 9.49 -0.98
N ARG A 70 -3.55 9.06 -0.59
CA ARG A 70 -3.91 8.77 0.80
C ARG A 70 -2.97 7.70 1.39
N ASN A 71 -2.75 6.62 0.66
CA ASN A 71 -1.97 5.49 1.14
C ASN A 71 -0.48 5.83 1.25
N LYS A 72 0.08 6.63 0.33
CA LYS A 72 1.45 7.15 0.49
C LYS A 72 1.59 8.05 1.71
N VAL A 73 0.59 8.88 2.01
CA VAL A 73 0.59 9.68 3.25
C VAL A 73 0.65 8.77 4.47
N TRP A 74 -0.17 7.72 4.53
CA TRP A 74 -0.12 6.75 5.62
C TRP A 74 1.21 6.02 5.71
N LEU A 75 1.77 5.58 4.59
CA LEU A 75 3.07 4.93 4.53
C LEU A 75 4.17 5.82 5.13
N PHE A 76 4.23 7.09 4.73
CA PHE A 76 5.29 7.99 5.18
C PHE A 76 5.08 8.48 6.62
N THR A 77 3.83 8.64 7.07
CA THR A 77 3.53 9.27 8.37
C THR A 77 3.14 8.30 9.48
N ARG A 78 2.55 7.15 9.16
CA ARG A 78 1.99 6.19 10.14
C ARG A 78 2.66 4.82 10.12
N SER A 79 3.21 4.40 8.97
CA SER A 79 3.91 3.12 8.90
C SER A 79 5.34 3.19 9.46
N ARG A 80 5.77 2.06 10.03
CA ARG A 80 7.12 1.76 10.50
C ARG A 80 7.97 1.02 9.46
N ALA A 81 7.43 0.80 8.26
CA ALA A 81 8.08 0.04 7.19
C ALA A 81 9.37 0.67 6.65
N LEU A 82 9.57 1.98 6.84
CA LEU A 82 10.68 2.74 6.27
C LEU A 82 11.41 3.57 7.33
N THR A 83 12.74 3.63 7.22
CA THR A 83 13.60 4.57 7.94
C THR A 83 13.38 6.00 7.48
N ARG A 84 13.91 6.98 8.23
CA ARG A 84 13.77 8.41 7.89
C ARG A 84 14.36 8.75 6.52
N TRP A 85 15.50 8.18 6.17
CA TRP A 85 16.16 8.43 4.88
C TRP A 85 15.43 7.74 3.72
N GLU A 86 14.96 6.51 3.90
CA GLU A 86 14.11 5.84 2.91
C GLU A 86 12.82 6.64 2.67
N LYS A 87 12.18 7.17 3.72
CA LYS A 87 11.02 8.07 3.59
C LYS A 87 11.34 9.30 2.76
N LEU A 88 12.52 9.91 2.94
CA LEU A 88 12.96 11.05 2.12
C LEU A 88 13.10 10.66 0.64
N ILE A 89 13.83 9.58 0.34
CA ILE A 89 14.10 9.12 -1.02
C ILE A 89 12.79 8.71 -1.73
N TYR A 90 12.00 7.84 -1.11
CA TYR A 90 10.73 7.38 -1.67
C TYR A 90 9.69 8.50 -1.72
N GLY A 91 9.72 9.44 -0.76
CA GLY A 91 8.90 10.65 -0.76
C GLY A 91 9.20 11.55 -1.95
N ALA A 92 10.47 11.89 -2.17
CA ALA A 92 10.90 12.69 -3.32
C ALA A 92 10.55 12.01 -4.66
N SER A 93 10.78 10.70 -4.76
CA SER A 93 10.43 9.89 -5.92
C SER A 93 8.92 9.89 -6.18
N THR A 94 8.11 9.82 -5.12
CA THR A 94 6.64 9.91 -5.18
C THR A 94 6.17 11.28 -5.65
N LEU A 95 6.70 12.37 -5.09
CA LEU A 95 6.36 13.73 -5.52
C LEU A 95 6.69 13.97 -7.00
N ARG A 96 7.86 13.49 -7.46
CA ARG A 96 8.25 13.55 -8.87
C ARG A 96 7.26 12.81 -9.77
N ARG A 97 6.86 11.59 -9.38
CA ARG A 97 5.86 10.81 -10.12
C ARG A 97 4.50 11.50 -10.16
N TRP A 98 4.00 12.00 -9.03
CA TRP A 98 2.73 12.72 -8.99
C TRP A 98 2.74 13.97 -9.86
N ALA A 99 3.82 14.75 -9.82
CA ALA A 99 3.99 15.91 -10.68
C ALA A 99 4.00 15.52 -12.17
N HIS A 100 4.66 14.43 -12.53
CA HIS A 100 4.63 13.88 -13.89
C HIS A 100 3.21 13.46 -14.30
N THR A 101 2.54 12.61 -13.51
CA THR A 101 1.18 12.13 -13.79
C THR A 101 0.18 13.27 -13.95
N LEU A 102 0.26 14.30 -13.11
CA LEU A 102 -0.57 15.50 -13.22
C LEU A 102 -0.31 16.30 -14.50
N ARG A 103 0.93 16.33 -14.98
CA ARG A 103 1.29 17.04 -16.23
C ARG A 103 0.85 16.25 -17.45
N THR A 104 0.95 14.92 -17.44
CA THR A 104 0.69 14.08 -18.62
C THR A 104 -0.75 13.58 -18.74
N SER A 105 -1.54 13.58 -17.66
CA SER A 105 -2.93 13.11 -17.71
C SER A 105 -3.84 14.04 -18.52
N GLY A 106 -4.74 13.42 -19.29
CA GLY A 106 -5.80 14.11 -20.02
C GLY A 106 -6.92 14.66 -19.12
N ASN A 107 -7.03 14.21 -17.86
CA ASN A 107 -8.05 14.67 -16.92
C ASN A 107 -7.45 15.17 -15.58
N ARG A 108 -6.71 16.27 -15.68
CA ARG A 108 -6.05 16.92 -14.54
C ARG A 108 -6.99 17.32 -13.40
N ARG A 109 -8.27 17.59 -13.70
CA ARG A 109 -9.27 17.99 -12.69
C ARG A 109 -9.59 16.84 -11.73
N VAL A 110 -9.72 15.62 -12.27
CA VAL A 110 -9.93 14.41 -11.45
C VAL A 110 -8.71 14.16 -10.57
N LEU A 111 -7.51 14.25 -11.14
CA LEU A 111 -6.28 14.01 -10.40
C LEU A 111 -6.00 15.07 -9.33
N SER A 112 -6.19 16.36 -9.61
CA SER A 112 -5.98 17.41 -8.62
C SER A 112 -6.98 17.32 -7.45
N ARG A 113 -8.23 16.93 -7.74
CA ARG A 113 -9.21 16.59 -6.70
C ARG A 113 -8.76 15.37 -5.89
N GLY A 114 -8.32 14.31 -6.55
CA GLY A 114 -7.78 13.10 -5.90
C GLY A 114 -6.59 13.41 -4.99
N LEU A 115 -5.66 14.24 -5.45
CA LEU A 115 -4.52 14.73 -4.67
C LEU A 115 -4.98 15.47 -3.42
N ARG A 116 -5.81 16.49 -3.58
CA ARG A 116 -6.25 17.32 -2.45
C ARG A 116 -7.03 16.51 -1.43
N THR A 117 -7.98 15.70 -1.88
CA THR A 117 -8.81 14.88 -1.00
C THR A 117 -7.99 13.76 -0.34
N GLY A 118 -7.09 13.12 -1.08
CA GLY A 118 -6.20 12.08 -0.56
C GLY A 118 -5.23 12.61 0.50
N LEU A 119 -4.63 13.78 0.25
CA LEU A 119 -3.77 14.45 1.24
C LEU A 119 -4.54 14.80 2.52
N ARG A 120 -5.71 15.44 2.36
CA ARG A 120 -6.56 15.83 3.49
C ARG A 120 -6.96 14.62 4.33
N ASP A 121 -7.49 13.58 3.70
CA ASP A 121 -8.03 12.42 4.41
C ASP A 121 -6.89 11.58 5.01
N GLY A 122 -5.77 11.43 4.28
CA GLY A 122 -4.58 10.72 4.75
C GLY A 122 -3.89 11.38 5.94
N LEU A 123 -3.93 12.71 6.03
CA LEU A 123 -3.41 13.45 7.19
C LEU A 123 -4.39 13.45 8.36
N ARG A 124 -5.69 13.57 8.09
CA ARG A 124 -6.74 13.68 9.12
C ARG A 124 -6.92 12.38 9.91
N ALA A 125 -6.92 11.23 9.25
CA ALA A 125 -7.13 9.94 9.89
C ALA A 125 -6.07 8.93 9.42
N GLY A 126 -5.69 8.02 10.33
CA GLY A 126 -4.90 6.85 9.95
C GLY A 126 -5.79 5.74 9.38
N PRO A 127 -5.18 4.65 8.88
CA PRO A 127 -5.93 3.48 8.44
C PRO A 127 -6.70 2.86 9.62
N ARG A 128 -7.92 2.39 9.35
CA ARG A 128 -8.75 1.62 10.27
C ARG A 128 -8.17 0.23 10.47
N ALA A 129 -8.34 -0.32 11.68
CA ALA A 129 -7.92 -1.68 11.99
C ALA A 129 -8.65 -2.72 11.14
N ASN A 130 -7.96 -3.82 10.79
CA ASN A 130 -8.49 -4.88 9.93
C ASN A 130 -9.84 -5.42 10.41
N GLY A 131 -10.02 -5.68 11.70
CA GLY A 131 -11.30 -6.14 12.25
C GLY A 131 -12.47 -5.20 11.98
N ARG A 132 -12.25 -3.89 11.89
CA ARG A 132 -13.31 -2.92 11.51
C ARG A 132 -13.55 -2.86 10.01
N VAL A 133 -12.51 -3.06 9.20
CA VAL A 133 -12.60 -2.99 7.73
C VAL A 133 -13.27 -4.25 7.17
N LEU A 134 -12.96 -5.40 7.77
CA LEU A 134 -13.40 -6.72 7.32
C LEU A 134 -14.60 -7.26 8.11
N ALA A 135 -15.18 -6.44 9.00
CA ALA A 135 -16.43 -6.79 9.70
C ALA A 135 -17.55 -7.08 8.70
N GLY A 136 -18.32 -8.15 8.93
CA GLY A 136 -19.38 -8.62 8.04
C GLY A 136 -18.89 -9.26 6.73
N THR A 137 -17.58 -9.54 6.58
CA THR A 137 -17.04 -10.27 5.43
C THR A 137 -16.78 -11.74 5.80
N PRO A 138 -16.65 -12.66 4.82
CA PRO A 138 -16.32 -14.05 5.10
C PRO A 138 -15.00 -14.26 5.86
N ALA A 139 -14.10 -13.27 5.88
CA ALA A 139 -12.84 -13.31 6.60
C ALA A 139 -12.93 -12.83 8.06
N GLU A 140 -14.08 -12.36 8.52
CA GLU A 140 -14.26 -11.79 9.87
C GLU A 140 -13.83 -12.76 10.98
N SER A 141 -14.29 -14.01 10.92
CA SER A 141 -13.96 -15.05 11.92
C SER A 141 -12.46 -15.31 12.01
N ASP A 142 -11.76 -15.32 10.86
CA ASP A 142 -10.33 -15.57 10.80
C ASP A 142 -9.54 -14.40 11.40
N ILE A 143 -9.97 -13.16 11.12
CA ILE A 143 -9.37 -11.95 11.68
C ILE A 143 -9.57 -11.90 13.20
N GLU A 144 -10.75 -12.30 13.70
CA GLU A 144 -11.03 -12.37 15.13
C GLU A 144 -10.22 -13.46 15.84
N ALA A 145 -10.02 -14.61 15.19
CA ALA A 145 -9.20 -15.69 15.73
C ALA A 145 -7.74 -15.23 15.89
N LEU A 146 -7.18 -14.60 14.86
CA LEU A 146 -5.81 -14.09 14.86
C LEU A 146 -5.59 -12.96 15.88
N ALA A 147 -6.62 -12.18 16.19
CA ALA A 147 -6.54 -11.13 17.21
C ALA A 147 -6.49 -11.67 18.65
N LYS A 148 -6.84 -12.94 18.87
CA LYS A 148 -6.88 -13.61 20.18
C LYS A 148 -5.63 -14.44 20.48
N GLU A 149 -4.78 -14.70 19.48
CA GLU A 149 -3.52 -15.42 19.68
C GLU A 149 -2.49 -14.50 20.37
N PRO A 150 -1.82 -14.95 21.45
CA PRO A 150 -0.72 -14.18 22.03
C PRO A 150 0.45 -14.12 21.05
N ALA A 151 1.02 -12.93 20.89
CA ALA A 151 2.21 -12.67 20.08
C ALA A 151 3.48 -13.28 20.70
#